data_AF-A0AAZ3PQH1-F1
#
_entry.id   AF-A0AAZ3PQH1-F1
#
_cell.length_a   1.000
_cell.length_b   1.000
_cell.length_c   1.000
_cell.angle_alpha   90.00
_cell.angle_beta   90.00
_cell.angle_gamma   90.00
#
_symmetry.space_group_name_H-M   'P 1'
#
loop_
_entity.id
_entity.type
_entity.pdbx_description
1 polymer ?
#
loop_
_entity_poly.entity_id
_entity_poly.type
_entity_poly.pdbx_seq_one_letter_code
_entity_poly.pdbx_strand_id
1 'polypeptide(L)'
;MEFQLLYALVWKMEVTASVCRACHCCDWIRHHYGHLSAEYLSLLDQMGGDITKQNAPVLFPTSLYRHIDDAEVEDKVRFRKEVIYKITKLFDGNMKSVTWDKKNLDDFLKILEKQFENLNSCETERYFKKLNRTVLRKMNYSAQVWELIRKEMKRHLQRLATPGQDHRETVTGTQTLWSQEIIGSPSNIPSPDLKVTFTYEDKLDFSLSVAQVTEP
;
A
#
# COMPACT_ATOMS: atom_id res chain seq x y z
N MET A 1 -32.10 4.67 -24.93
CA MET A 1 -31.35 3.40 -24.91
C MET A 1 -29.86 3.69 -24.67
N GLU A 2 -29.47 4.11 -23.47
CA GLU A 2 -28.05 4.36 -23.13
C GLU A 2 -27.62 3.72 -21.80
N PHE A 3 -28.57 3.26 -20.99
CA PHE A 3 -28.27 2.60 -19.72
C PHE A 3 -27.66 1.20 -19.85
N GLN A 4 -27.71 0.57 -21.03
CA GLN A 4 -27.11 -0.77 -21.24
C GLN A 4 -25.58 -0.72 -21.46
N LEU A 5 -24.99 0.44 -21.77
CA LEU A 5 -23.54 0.57 -22.00
C LEU A 5 -22.75 0.86 -20.71
N LEU A 6 -23.38 1.44 -19.68
CA LEU A 6 -22.75 1.63 -18.37
C LEU A 6 -22.60 0.30 -17.62
N TYR A 7 -23.58 -0.61 -17.71
CA TYR A 7 -23.44 -1.96 -17.17
C TYR A 7 -22.35 -2.76 -17.89
N ALA A 8 -22.10 -2.52 -19.17
CA ALA A 8 -21.07 -3.21 -19.93
C ALA A 8 -19.63 -2.84 -19.52
N LEU A 9 -19.39 -1.63 -18.98
CA LEU A 9 -18.08 -1.27 -18.41
C LEU A 9 -17.92 -1.79 -16.98
N VAL A 10 -19.02 -1.89 -16.23
CA VAL A 10 -19.05 -2.57 -14.92
C VAL A 10 -18.84 -4.09 -15.08
N TRP A 11 -19.21 -4.67 -16.23
CA TRP A 11 -19.05 -6.09 -16.54
C TRP A 11 -17.84 -6.46 -17.42
N LYS A 12 -17.11 -5.51 -18.02
CA LYS A 12 -15.79 -5.79 -18.63
C LYS A 12 -14.66 -5.81 -17.60
N MET A 13 -15.04 -5.88 -16.32
CA MET A 13 -14.29 -6.59 -15.29
C MET A 13 -14.86 -8.01 -15.10
N GLU A 14 -15.17 -8.69 -16.21
CA GLU A 14 -15.04 -10.14 -16.31
C GLU A 14 -13.62 -10.47 -15.88
N VAL A 15 -13.51 -10.68 -14.58
CA VAL A 15 -12.51 -11.47 -13.91
C VAL A 15 -12.38 -12.71 -14.78
N THR A 16 -11.36 -12.73 -15.63
CA THR A 16 -10.81 -13.98 -16.12
C THR A 16 -10.51 -14.79 -14.87
N ALA A 17 -11.43 -15.69 -14.54
CA ALA A 17 -11.39 -16.62 -13.41
C ALA A 17 -10.30 -17.69 -13.62
N SER A 18 -9.19 -17.30 -14.26
CA SER A 18 -8.01 -18.10 -14.48
C SER A 18 -6.80 -17.57 -13.69
N VAL A 19 -6.84 -16.35 -13.14
CA VAL A 19 -5.71 -15.82 -12.35
C VAL A 19 -5.90 -16.00 -10.84
N CYS A 20 -7.14 -16.20 -10.37
CA CYS A 20 -7.46 -16.24 -8.93
C CYS A 20 -7.60 -17.64 -8.30
N ARG A 21 -7.11 -18.72 -8.94
CA ARG A 21 -7.10 -20.07 -8.34
C ARG A 21 -5.84 -20.40 -7.52
N ALA A 22 -4.76 -19.63 -7.71
CA ALA A 22 -3.50 -19.77 -6.97
C ALA A 22 -2.99 -18.44 -6.39
N CYS A 23 -3.82 -17.41 -6.34
CA CYS A 23 -3.33 -16.04 -6.17
C CYS A 23 -3.07 -15.70 -4.70
N HIS A 24 -1.95 -15.01 -4.48
CA HIS A 24 -1.52 -14.36 -3.23
C HIS A 24 -2.42 -13.19 -2.82
N CYS A 25 -3.70 -13.21 -3.21
CA CYS A 25 -4.66 -12.17 -2.89
C CYS A 25 -5.10 -12.29 -1.43
N CYS A 26 -5.32 -11.12 -0.83
CA CYS A 26 -5.99 -11.00 0.45
C CYS A 26 -7.46 -11.41 0.28
N ASP A 27 -7.95 -12.31 1.15
CA ASP A 27 -9.33 -12.80 1.06
C ASP A 27 -10.35 -11.66 1.14
N TRP A 28 -10.03 -10.62 1.90
CA TRP A 28 -10.87 -9.44 2.01
C TRP A 28 -11.04 -8.70 0.68
N ILE A 29 -9.97 -8.56 -0.11
CA ILE A 29 -10.06 -7.87 -1.41
C ILE A 29 -11.04 -8.60 -2.34
N ARG A 30 -11.04 -9.93 -2.29
CA ARG A 30 -11.90 -10.77 -3.13
C ARG A 30 -13.38 -10.62 -2.79
N HIS A 31 -13.71 -10.49 -1.50
CA HIS A 31 -15.09 -10.64 -1.02
C HIS A 31 -15.75 -9.34 -0.56
N HIS A 32 -14.97 -8.34 -0.15
CA HIS A 32 -15.52 -7.15 0.54
C HIS A 32 -15.14 -5.82 -0.11
N TYR A 33 -14.06 -5.77 -0.89
CA TYR A 33 -13.60 -4.53 -1.53
C TYR A 33 -14.69 -3.87 -2.38
N GLY A 34 -15.40 -4.66 -3.20
CA GLY A 34 -16.45 -4.17 -4.09
C GLY A 34 -17.66 -3.63 -3.34
N HIS A 35 -18.06 -4.29 -2.24
CA HIS A 35 -19.19 -3.84 -1.41
C HIS A 35 -18.92 -2.46 -0.82
N LEU A 36 -17.79 -2.28 -0.13
CA LEU A 36 -17.44 -1.00 0.47
C LEU A 36 -17.21 0.08 -0.59
N SER A 37 -16.75 -0.32 -1.78
CA SER A 37 -16.62 0.60 -2.92
C SER A 37 -17.97 1.14 -3.40
N ALA A 38 -18.97 0.27 -3.54
CA ALA A 38 -20.32 0.71 -3.87
C ALA A 38 -20.90 1.62 -2.76
N GLU A 39 -20.61 1.31 -1.50
CA GLU A 39 -21.13 2.05 -0.35
C GLU A 39 -20.57 3.49 -0.26
N TYR A 40 -19.25 3.68 -0.35
CA TYR A 40 -18.69 5.04 -0.32
C TYR A 40 -19.05 5.84 -1.58
N LEU A 41 -19.21 5.20 -2.75
CA LEU A 41 -19.69 5.88 -3.96
C LEU A 41 -21.14 6.34 -3.79
N SER A 42 -22.00 5.48 -3.26
CA SER A 42 -23.40 5.82 -2.98
C SER A 42 -23.54 6.96 -1.99
N LEU A 43 -22.71 7.00 -0.94
CA LEU A 43 -22.72 8.09 0.04
C LEU A 43 -22.21 9.40 -0.58
N LEU A 44 -21.19 9.34 -1.44
CA LEU A 44 -20.68 10.49 -2.18
C LEU A 44 -21.78 11.12 -3.06
N ASP A 45 -22.58 10.29 -3.73
CA ASP A 45 -23.70 10.76 -4.56
C ASP A 45 -24.85 11.34 -3.73
N GLN A 46 -25.09 10.81 -2.53
CA GLN A 46 -26.24 11.16 -1.69
C GLN A 46 -25.97 12.25 -0.65
N MET A 47 -24.72 12.57 -0.35
CA MET A 47 -24.39 13.58 0.67
C MET A 47 -24.74 15.01 0.20
N GLY A 48 -24.83 15.25 -1.10
CA GLY A 48 -25.10 16.58 -1.67
C GLY A 48 -26.35 16.64 -2.52
N GLY A 49 -26.49 17.74 -3.24
CA GLY A 49 -27.37 17.80 -4.42
C GLY A 49 -26.63 17.27 -5.65
N ASP A 50 -27.14 17.63 -6.83
CA ASP A 50 -26.56 17.19 -8.11
C ASP A 50 -25.07 17.54 -8.23
N ILE A 51 -24.27 16.55 -8.66
CA ILE A 51 -22.86 16.76 -8.99
C ILE A 51 -22.77 17.72 -10.18
N THR A 52 -21.90 18.73 -10.06
CA THR A 52 -21.69 19.73 -11.12
C THR A 52 -21.20 19.08 -12.42
N LYS A 53 -21.70 19.60 -13.55
CA LYS A 53 -21.22 19.21 -14.89
C LYS A 53 -19.96 19.97 -15.33
N GLN A 54 -19.51 20.94 -14.52
CA GLN A 54 -18.31 21.70 -14.83
C GLN A 54 -17.07 20.83 -14.62
N ASN A 55 -16.14 20.89 -15.57
CA ASN A 55 -14.85 20.21 -15.43
C ASN A 55 -13.95 20.97 -14.47
N ALA A 56 -13.15 20.22 -13.69
CA ALA A 56 -12.08 20.81 -12.91
C ALA A 56 -11.03 21.47 -13.83
N PRO A 57 -10.37 22.56 -13.40
CA PRO A 57 -9.28 23.20 -14.15
C PRO A 57 -7.98 22.39 -14.14
N VAL A 58 -8.02 21.15 -13.62
CA VAL A 58 -6.92 20.19 -13.61
C VAL A 58 -7.40 18.89 -14.26
N LEU A 59 -6.55 18.28 -15.07
CA LEU A 59 -6.89 17.05 -15.77
C LEU A 59 -6.98 15.87 -14.81
N PHE A 60 -7.99 15.04 -15.00
CA PHE A 60 -8.05 13.74 -14.33
C PHE A 60 -6.87 12.87 -14.84
N PRO A 61 -6.11 12.21 -13.96
CA PRO A 61 -4.90 11.48 -14.32
C PRO A 61 -5.22 10.11 -14.96
N THR A 62 -5.98 10.08 -16.06
CA THR A 62 -6.43 8.85 -16.73
C THR A 62 -5.28 7.93 -17.13
N SER A 63 -4.17 8.50 -17.62
CA SER A 63 -2.98 7.72 -18.01
C SER A 63 -2.34 6.98 -16.84
N LEU A 64 -2.34 7.58 -15.64
CA LEU A 64 -1.83 6.96 -14.43
C LEU A 64 -2.68 5.75 -14.05
N TYR A 65 -4.01 5.88 -14.03
CA TYR A 65 -4.91 4.76 -13.75
C TYR A 65 -4.72 3.61 -14.74
N ARG A 66 -4.57 3.93 -16.04
CA ARG A 66 -4.29 2.92 -17.06
C ARG A 66 -2.99 2.16 -16.81
N HIS A 67 -1.91 2.84 -16.41
CA HIS A 67 -0.65 2.16 -16.08
C HIS A 67 -0.78 1.26 -14.85
N ILE A 68 -1.58 1.67 -13.86
CA ILE A 68 -1.84 0.86 -12.67
C ILE A 68 -2.69 -0.36 -12.99
N ASP A 69 -3.60 -0.31 -13.96
CA ASP A 69 -4.42 -1.46 -14.37
C ASP A 69 -3.59 -2.64 -14.88
N ASP A 70 -2.42 -2.36 -15.46
CA ASP A 70 -1.48 -3.38 -15.95
C ASP A 70 -0.40 -3.78 -14.91
N ALA A 71 -0.33 -3.08 -13.77
CA ALA A 71 0.70 -3.30 -12.75
C ALA A 71 0.49 -4.58 -11.91
N GLU A 72 1.51 -4.93 -11.11
CA GLU A 72 1.44 -6.02 -10.13
C GLU A 72 0.39 -5.74 -9.04
N VAL A 73 -0.08 -6.81 -8.37
CA VAL A 73 -1.15 -6.70 -7.36
C VAL A 73 -0.70 -5.84 -6.17
N GLU A 74 0.58 -5.91 -5.81
CA GLU A 74 1.25 -5.09 -4.80
C GLU A 74 1.11 -3.60 -5.13
N ASP A 75 1.51 -3.19 -6.34
CA ASP A 75 1.48 -1.79 -6.75
C ASP A 75 0.05 -1.28 -6.90
N LYS A 76 -0.88 -2.11 -7.37
CA LYS A 76 -2.32 -1.81 -7.37
C LYS A 76 -2.86 -1.54 -5.97
N VAL A 77 -2.49 -2.35 -4.98
CA VAL A 77 -2.91 -2.16 -3.57
C VAL A 77 -2.30 -0.89 -3.00
N ARG A 78 -0.99 -0.67 -3.21
CA ARG A 78 -0.29 0.54 -2.76
C ARG A 78 -0.94 1.80 -3.34
N PHE A 79 -1.16 1.83 -4.66
CA PHE A 79 -1.80 2.95 -5.35
C PHE A 79 -3.20 3.25 -4.79
N ARG A 80 -4.04 2.23 -4.57
CA ARG A 80 -5.38 2.40 -4.00
C ARG A 80 -5.34 3.02 -2.60
N LYS A 81 -4.42 2.58 -1.73
CA LYS A 81 -4.25 3.18 -0.40
C LYS A 81 -3.85 4.64 -0.48
N GLU A 82 -2.89 4.96 -1.35
CA GLU A 82 -2.45 6.35 -1.56
C GLU A 82 -3.60 7.23 -2.01
N VAL A 83 -4.37 6.79 -3.01
CA VAL A 83 -5.54 7.52 -3.49
C VAL A 83 -6.58 7.72 -2.38
N ILE A 84 -6.93 6.67 -1.63
CA ILE A 84 -7.89 6.78 -0.51
C ILE A 84 -7.38 7.78 0.54
N TYR A 85 -6.11 7.68 0.94
CA TYR A 85 -5.51 8.60 1.90
C TYR A 85 -5.56 10.05 1.41
N LYS A 86 -5.20 10.30 0.14
CA LYS A 86 -5.26 11.65 -0.45
C LYS A 86 -6.70 12.18 -0.52
N ILE A 87 -7.67 11.34 -0.85
CA ILE A 87 -9.10 11.71 -0.82
C ILE A 87 -9.52 12.09 0.60
N THR A 88 -9.27 11.24 1.61
CA THR A 88 -9.62 11.55 3.00
C THR A 88 -8.99 12.87 3.46
N LYS A 89 -7.74 13.15 3.06
CA LYS A 89 -7.08 14.43 3.37
C LYS A 89 -7.68 15.64 2.66
N LEU A 90 -8.24 15.49 1.46
CA LEU A 90 -8.96 16.58 0.79
C LEU A 90 -10.26 16.93 1.52
N PHE A 91 -10.97 15.93 2.03
CA PHE A 91 -12.23 16.12 2.76
C PHE A 91 -12.04 16.62 4.21
N ASP A 92 -10.83 16.51 4.76
CA ASP A 92 -10.41 17.15 6.03
C ASP A 92 -10.20 18.68 5.88
N GLY A 93 -10.41 19.22 4.67
CA GLY A 93 -10.29 20.65 4.37
C GLY A 93 -11.44 21.52 4.87
N ASN A 94 -11.46 22.78 4.43
CA ASN A 94 -12.51 23.72 4.80
C ASN A 94 -13.82 23.43 4.05
N MET A 95 -14.73 22.73 4.72
CA MET A 95 -16.05 22.35 4.20
C MET A 95 -17.20 23.26 4.68
N LYS A 96 -16.90 24.43 5.28
CA LYS A 96 -17.94 25.32 5.86
C LYS A 96 -18.92 25.89 4.84
N SER A 97 -18.57 25.89 3.56
CA SER A 97 -19.36 26.46 2.47
C SER A 97 -20.38 25.49 1.86
N VAL A 98 -20.25 24.18 2.13
CA VAL A 98 -21.18 23.18 1.59
C VAL A 98 -22.33 22.92 2.55
N THR A 99 -23.50 22.58 2.00
CA THR A 99 -24.71 22.21 2.76
C THR A 99 -24.97 20.71 2.70
N TRP A 100 -23.90 19.92 2.55
CA TRP A 100 -24.00 18.46 2.44
C TRP A 100 -24.52 17.84 3.75
N ASP A 101 -25.23 16.72 3.62
CA ASP A 101 -25.68 15.93 4.76
C ASP A 101 -24.46 15.43 5.55
N LYS A 102 -24.34 15.96 6.77
CA LYS A 102 -23.17 15.71 7.63
C LYS A 102 -23.05 14.22 7.97
N LYS A 103 -24.17 13.52 8.16
CA LYS A 103 -24.16 12.10 8.49
C LYS A 103 -23.59 11.27 7.34
N ASN A 104 -24.04 11.53 6.11
CA ASN A 104 -23.53 10.84 4.91
C ASN A 104 -22.05 11.14 4.67
N LEU A 105 -21.61 12.39 4.92
CA LEU A 105 -20.20 12.76 4.87
C LEU A 105 -19.36 12.00 5.92
N ASP A 106 -19.81 11.96 7.18
CA ASP A 106 -19.12 11.25 8.25
C ASP A 106 -19.06 9.73 7.95
N ASP A 107 -20.15 9.13 7.47
CA ASP A 107 -20.21 7.72 7.09
C ASP A 107 -19.31 7.42 5.87
N PHE A 108 -19.26 8.32 4.88
CA PHE A 108 -18.37 8.23 3.72
C PHE A 108 -16.90 8.15 4.15
N LEU A 109 -16.46 9.08 5.00
CA LEU A 109 -15.09 9.11 5.51
C LEU A 109 -14.74 7.87 6.32
N LYS A 110 -15.67 7.41 7.16
CA LYS A 110 -15.51 6.18 7.95
C LYS A 110 -15.36 4.94 7.08
N ILE A 111 -16.10 4.84 5.98
CA ILE A 111 -15.99 3.71 5.05
C ILE A 111 -14.67 3.77 4.28
N LEU A 112 -14.22 4.96 3.86
CA LEU A 112 -12.89 5.13 3.26
C LEU A 112 -11.76 4.74 4.21
N GLU A 113 -11.84 5.14 5.49
CA GLU A 113 -10.88 4.74 6.51
C GLU A 113 -10.87 3.22 6.70
N LYS A 114 -12.05 2.60 6.82
CA LYS A 114 -12.18 1.14 6.88
C LYS A 114 -11.60 0.46 5.65
N GLN A 115 -11.82 1.01 4.45
CA GLN A 115 -11.24 0.49 3.21
C GLN A 115 -9.72 0.54 3.26
N PHE A 116 -9.15 1.66 3.72
CA PHE A 116 -7.71 1.87 3.89
C PHE A 116 -7.09 0.88 4.88
N GLU A 117 -7.67 0.73 6.07
CA GLU A 117 -7.20 -0.20 7.11
C GLU A 117 -7.16 -1.64 6.61
N ASN A 118 -8.21 -2.08 5.92
CA ASN A 118 -8.27 -3.42 5.38
C ASN A 118 -7.23 -3.66 4.28
N LEU A 119 -6.99 -2.67 3.40
CA LEU A 119 -5.91 -2.75 2.42
C LEU A 119 -4.53 -2.81 3.09
N ASN A 120 -4.33 -2.09 4.19
CA ASN A 120 -3.08 -2.13 4.96
C ASN A 120 -2.87 -3.49 5.64
N SER A 121 -3.94 -4.08 6.17
CA SER A 121 -3.93 -5.44 6.72
C SER A 121 -3.51 -6.47 5.67
N CYS A 122 -4.04 -6.34 4.45
CA CYS A 122 -3.70 -7.22 3.32
C CYS A 122 -2.21 -7.21 2.94
N GLU A 123 -1.54 -6.06 3.02
CA GLU A 123 -0.08 -5.98 2.78
C GLU A 123 0.71 -6.69 3.86
N THR A 124 0.32 -6.46 5.12
CA THR A 124 0.95 -7.10 6.28
C THR A 124 0.81 -8.62 6.21
N GLU A 125 -0.40 -9.12 5.93
CA GLU A 125 -0.66 -10.55 5.75
C GLU A 125 0.18 -11.14 4.62
N ARG A 126 0.31 -10.43 3.49
CA ARG A 126 1.12 -10.87 2.35
C ARG A 126 2.59 -10.98 2.69
N TYR A 127 3.13 -10.01 3.44
CA TYR A 127 4.51 -10.04 3.93
C TYR A 127 4.80 -11.31 4.73
N PHE A 128 3.96 -11.63 5.73
CA PHE A 128 4.14 -12.83 6.54
C PHE A 128 3.93 -14.13 5.74
N LYS A 129 2.98 -14.15 4.80
CA LYS A 129 2.82 -15.28 3.85
C LYS A 129 4.07 -15.47 2.98
N LYS A 130 4.71 -14.39 2.53
CA LYS A 130 5.95 -14.44 1.74
C LYS A 130 7.12 -14.95 2.57
N LEU A 131 7.27 -14.52 3.82
CA LEU A 131 8.26 -15.06 4.76
C LEU A 131 8.09 -16.58 4.94
N ASN A 132 6.88 -17.04 5.23
CA ASN A 132 6.64 -18.47 5.44
C ASN A 132 6.97 -19.30 4.18
N ARG A 133 6.46 -18.87 3.01
CA ARG A 133 6.66 -19.62 1.76
C ARG A 133 8.09 -19.59 1.25
N THR A 134 8.77 -18.44 1.35
CA THR A 134 10.05 -18.19 0.67
C THR A 134 11.25 -18.41 1.57
N VAL A 135 11.12 -18.16 2.87
CA VAL A 135 12.20 -18.32 3.85
C VAL A 135 12.04 -19.67 4.54
N LEU A 136 10.97 -19.87 5.31
CA LEU A 136 10.79 -21.10 6.10
C LEU A 136 10.68 -22.36 5.24
N ARG A 137 9.69 -22.41 4.33
CA ARG A 137 9.39 -23.62 3.56
C ARG A 137 10.47 -23.97 2.53
N LYS A 138 11.00 -22.98 1.79
CA LYS A 138 12.05 -23.23 0.79
C LYS A 138 13.39 -23.65 1.41
N MET A 139 13.67 -23.23 2.64
CA MET A 139 14.92 -23.54 3.34
C MET A 139 14.73 -24.62 4.42
N ASN A 140 13.69 -25.45 4.27
CA ASN A 140 13.42 -26.65 5.07
C ASN A 140 13.39 -26.43 6.58
N TYR A 141 12.94 -25.25 7.05
CA TYR A 141 12.77 -24.96 8.47
C TYR A 141 14.04 -25.21 9.33
N SER A 142 15.23 -25.07 8.74
CA SER A 142 16.49 -25.32 9.47
C SER A 142 16.70 -24.33 10.62
N ALA A 143 17.56 -24.69 11.58
CA ALA A 143 17.87 -23.82 12.72
C ALA A 143 18.38 -22.43 12.29
N GLN A 144 19.22 -22.38 11.26
CA GLN A 144 19.75 -21.12 10.70
C GLN A 144 18.61 -20.22 10.16
N VAL A 145 17.60 -20.81 9.54
CA VAL A 145 16.46 -20.10 8.97
C VAL A 145 15.56 -19.55 10.08
N TRP A 146 15.39 -20.31 11.17
CA TRP A 146 14.68 -19.82 12.35
C TRP A 146 15.37 -18.64 13.03
N GLU A 147 16.71 -18.63 13.07
CA GLU A 147 17.46 -17.46 13.56
C GLU A 147 17.30 -16.24 12.65
N LEU A 148 17.16 -16.42 11.33
CA LEU A 148 16.78 -15.34 10.42
C LEU A 148 15.38 -14.80 10.73
N ILE A 149 14.39 -15.69 10.91
CA ILE A 149 13.03 -15.28 11.30
C ILE A 149 13.04 -14.55 12.63
N ARG A 150 13.77 -15.06 13.63
CA ARG A 150 13.91 -14.42 14.95
C ARG A 150 14.46 -13.00 14.84
N LYS A 151 15.48 -12.80 13.99
CA LYS A 151 16.06 -11.50 13.69
C LYS A 151 15.03 -10.55 13.07
N GLU A 152 14.26 -11.01 12.09
CA GLU A 152 13.19 -10.19 11.50
C GLU A 152 12.09 -9.85 12.51
N MET A 153 11.63 -10.83 13.32
CA MET A 153 10.61 -10.59 14.34
C MET A 153 11.09 -9.59 15.39
N LYS A 154 12.37 -9.65 15.79
CA LYS A 154 12.96 -8.67 16.69
C LYS A 154 12.85 -7.25 16.12
N ARG A 155 13.11 -7.04 14.82
CA ARG A 155 12.96 -5.72 14.20
C ARG A 155 11.52 -5.21 14.21
N HIS A 156 10.55 -6.08 13.91
CA HIS A 156 9.12 -5.72 13.99
C HIS A 156 8.73 -5.31 15.41
N LEU A 157 9.09 -6.11 16.42
CA LEU A 157 8.80 -5.83 17.82
C LEU A 157 9.47 -4.54 18.30
N GLN A 158 10.70 -4.26 17.87
CA GLN A 158 11.39 -3.01 18.19
C GLN A 158 10.67 -1.79 17.61
N ARG A 159 10.20 -1.86 16.36
CA ARG A 159 9.41 -0.79 15.73
C ARG A 159 8.05 -0.59 16.41
N LEU A 160 7.41 -1.66 16.88
CA LEU A 160 6.15 -1.57 17.62
C LEU A 160 6.33 -1.02 19.05
N ALA A 161 7.47 -1.32 19.69
CA ALA A 161 7.78 -0.87 21.05
C ALA A 161 8.31 0.56 21.11
N THR A 162 8.71 1.16 19.97
CA THR A 162 9.10 2.57 19.92
C THR A 162 7.83 3.42 19.91
N PRO A 163 7.60 4.32 20.90
CA PRO A 163 6.48 5.26 20.85
C PRO A 163 6.57 6.10 19.57
N GLY A 164 5.48 6.16 18.82
CA GLY A 164 5.46 6.67 17.45
C GLY A 164 6.12 8.05 17.30
N GLN A 165 7.16 8.12 16.48
CA GLN A 165 7.51 9.37 15.83
C GLN A 165 6.57 9.56 14.64
N ASP A 166 5.68 10.53 14.79
CA ASP A 166 5.03 11.21 13.67
C ASP A 166 6.10 11.55 12.60
N HIS A 167 5.76 11.33 11.32
CA HIS A 167 6.68 11.48 10.20
C HIS A 167 7.01 12.97 9.96
N ARG A 168 7.93 13.50 10.75
CA ARG A 168 8.80 14.62 10.39
C ARG A 168 10.24 14.13 10.44
N GLU A 169 10.76 13.77 9.28
CA GLU A 169 12.19 13.53 9.11
C GLU A 169 12.95 14.83 9.38
N THR A 170 13.67 14.87 10.50
CA THR A 170 14.87 15.69 10.64
C THR A 170 16.00 14.76 11.02
N VAL A 171 16.82 14.43 10.03
CA VAL A 171 18.09 13.74 10.19
C VAL A 171 19.06 14.69 10.88
N THR A 172 19.35 14.43 12.15
CA THR A 172 20.62 14.81 12.77
C THR A 172 21.16 13.58 13.49
N GLY A 173 22.11 12.93 12.84
CA GLY A 173 22.83 11.80 13.41
C GLY A 173 23.82 12.27 14.48
N THR A 174 23.84 11.55 15.60
CA THR A 174 25.05 11.30 16.38
C THR A 174 24.91 9.90 16.96
N GLN A 175 25.67 8.95 16.41
CA GLN A 175 25.77 7.60 16.94
C GLN A 175 26.84 7.60 18.03
N THR A 176 26.43 7.43 19.29
CA THR A 176 27.37 7.24 20.40
C THR A 176 27.78 5.78 20.52
N LEU A 177 29.10 5.62 20.36
CA LEU A 177 30.01 4.52 20.68
C LEU A 177 29.58 3.73 21.93
N TRP A 178 29.45 2.40 21.81
CA TRP A 178 29.62 1.50 22.97
C TRP A 178 30.87 0.67 22.74
N SER A 179 31.84 0.89 23.63
CA SER A 179 33.14 0.26 23.70
C SER A 179 33.05 -1.26 23.78
N GLN A 180 34.00 -1.91 23.11
CA GLN A 180 34.29 -3.32 23.21
C GLN A 180 34.89 -3.64 24.60
N GLU A 181 34.43 -4.73 25.22
CA GLU A 181 35.30 -5.59 26.00
C GLU A 181 35.33 -6.97 25.35
N ILE A 182 36.56 -7.35 24.98
CA ILE A 182 37.01 -8.63 24.45
C ILE A 182 37.32 -9.54 25.64
N ILE A 183 37.06 -10.85 25.54
CA ILE A 183 38.03 -11.96 25.70
C ILE A 183 37.35 -13.29 25.35
N GLY A 184 37.92 -14.00 24.37
CA GLY A 184 37.74 -15.43 24.15
C GLY A 184 37.60 -15.87 22.68
N SER A 185 38.67 -16.35 22.06
CA SER A 185 38.72 -17.11 20.79
C SER A 185 39.92 -18.08 20.88
N PRO A 186 40.17 -19.08 19.98
CA PRO A 186 39.48 -19.47 18.73
C PRO A 186 39.30 -21.00 18.50
N SER A 187 38.57 -21.39 17.43
CA SER A 187 38.67 -22.60 16.57
C SER A 187 37.26 -23.09 16.17
N ASN A 188 36.85 -23.36 14.93
CA ASN A 188 37.48 -23.55 13.63
C ASN A 188 36.58 -22.93 12.55
N ILE A 189 37.18 -22.27 11.55
CA ILE A 189 36.52 -21.89 10.30
C ILE A 189 37.01 -22.85 9.21
N PRO A 190 36.09 -23.37 8.39
CA PRO A 190 36.30 -23.30 6.95
C PRO A 190 35.13 -22.56 6.28
N SER A 191 35.46 -21.48 5.58
CA SER A 191 34.74 -20.97 4.39
C SER A 191 35.54 -21.48 3.17
N PRO A 192 35.01 -21.58 1.94
CA PRO A 192 34.00 -20.68 1.33
C PRO A 192 32.94 -21.48 0.52
N ASP A 193 31.93 -20.99 -0.19
CA ASP A 193 31.55 -19.73 -0.80
C ASP A 193 30.02 -19.78 -0.97
N LEU A 194 29.28 -18.81 -0.41
CA LEU A 194 28.00 -18.39 -1.02
C LEU A 194 27.83 -16.91 -0.69
N LYS A 195 28.33 -16.06 -1.58
CA LYS A 195 27.96 -14.65 -1.58
C LYS A 195 26.49 -14.55 -1.98
N VAL A 196 25.60 -14.50 -1.00
CA VAL A 196 24.23 -14.04 -1.23
C VAL A 196 24.28 -12.52 -1.23
N THR A 197 24.46 -11.93 -2.41
CA THR A 197 24.26 -10.50 -2.64
C THR A 197 22.75 -10.23 -2.62
N PHE A 198 22.27 -9.56 -1.57
CA PHE A 198 20.99 -8.87 -1.62
C PHE A 198 21.24 -7.47 -2.20
N THR A 199 20.86 -7.24 -3.45
CA THR A 199 20.74 -5.89 -4.00
C THR A 199 19.47 -5.26 -3.44
N TYR A 200 19.66 -4.32 -2.53
CA TYR A 200 18.59 -3.45 -2.02
C TYR A 200 18.59 -2.20 -2.90
N GLU A 201 17.81 -2.21 -3.99
CA GLU A 201 17.43 -0.98 -4.68
C GLU A 201 16.10 -0.49 -4.12
N ASP A 202 16.15 0.19 -2.98
CA ASP A 202 15.13 1.17 -2.62
C ASP A 202 15.65 2.55 -3.05
N LYS A 203 15.51 2.82 -4.35
CA LYS A 203 15.41 4.17 -4.91
C LYS A 203 14.30 4.15 -5.93
N LEU A 204 13.11 4.58 -5.52
CA LEU A 204 12.17 5.23 -6.43
C LEU A 204 11.63 6.47 -5.71
N ASP A 205 12.54 7.42 -5.60
CA ASP A 205 12.26 8.85 -5.57
C ASP A 205 11.56 9.18 -6.89
N PHE A 206 10.23 9.32 -6.88
CA PHE A 206 9.49 9.82 -8.03
C PHE A 206 9.56 11.35 -8.02
N SER A 207 10.78 11.87 -8.21
CA SER A 207 10.99 13.25 -8.62
C SER A 207 10.57 13.36 -10.09
N LEU A 208 9.36 13.89 -10.34
CA LEU A 208 8.96 14.35 -11.67
C LEU A 208 9.93 15.45 -12.10
N SER A 209 10.91 15.11 -12.92
CA SER A 209 11.62 16.09 -13.73
C SER A 209 10.69 16.47 -14.88
N VAL A 210 10.10 17.65 -14.79
CA VAL A 210 9.47 18.33 -15.92
C VAL A 210 10.58 18.68 -16.90
N ALA A 211 10.74 17.89 -17.95
CA ALA A 211 11.49 18.32 -19.12
C ALA A 211 10.68 19.42 -19.80
N GLN A 212 11.15 20.66 -19.68
CA GLN A 212 10.66 21.78 -20.48
C GLN A 212 11.00 21.49 -21.94
N VAL A 213 9.99 21.24 -22.76
CA VAL A 213 10.10 21.40 -24.22
C VAL A 213 10.23 22.89 -24.47
N THR A 214 11.42 23.30 -24.92
CA THR A 214 11.65 24.62 -25.51
C THR A 214 11.64 24.44 -27.02
N GLU A 215 10.75 25.18 -27.68
CA GLU A 215 10.87 25.62 -29.08
C GLU A 215 9.88 26.80 -29.24
N PRO A 216 10.18 27.78 -30.09
CA PRO A 216 10.50 27.59 -31.50
C PRO A 216 11.97 27.80 -31.90
#